data_AF-A0A131YPP9-F1
#
_entry.id   AF-A0A131YPP9-F1
#
_cell.length_a   1.000
_cell.length_b   1.000
_cell.length_c   1.000
_cell.angle_alpha   90.00
_cell.angle_beta   90.00
_cell.angle_gamma   90.00
#
_symmetry.space_group_name_H-M   'P 1'
#
loop_
_entity.id
_entity.type
_entity.pdbx_description
1 polymer ?
#
loop_
_entity_poly.entity_id
_entity_poly.type
_entity_poly.pdbx_seq_one_letter_code
_entity_poly.pdbx_strand_id
1 'polypeptide(L)'
;MAKLLVAALVLVTVDAVLSAPSWWEPSSCGSDEVYKTAGPCDPVEDVCPATRPTMHMPGPYRRPCTHQLIFGCFCRKGLYRRESDRKCVPVDQC
;
A
#
# COMPACT_ATOMS: atom_id res chain seq x y z
N MET A 1 -17.88 -28.83 32.67
CA MET A 1 -18.00 -27.35 32.79
C MET A 1 -16.71 -26.63 32.42
N ALA A 2 -15.59 -26.85 33.13
CA ALA A 2 -14.33 -26.12 32.88
C ALA A 2 -13.76 -26.25 31.44
N LYS A 3 -13.79 -27.45 30.84
CA LYS A 3 -13.32 -27.65 29.44
C LYS A 3 -14.12 -26.85 28.41
N LEU A 4 -15.43 -26.70 28.62
CA LEU A 4 -16.31 -25.92 27.73
C LEU A 4 -16.07 -24.42 27.89
N LEU A 5 -15.83 -23.95 29.12
CA LEU A 5 -15.48 -22.55 29.39
C LEU A 5 -14.12 -22.17 28.79
N VAL A 6 -13.12 -23.04 28.90
CA VAL A 6 -11.79 -22.81 28.31
C VAL A 6 -11.88 -22.78 26.78
N ALA A 7 -12.63 -23.71 26.16
CA ALA A 7 -12.81 -23.71 24.71
C ALA A 7 -13.52 -22.44 24.21
N ALA A 8 -14.54 -21.97 24.91
CA ALA A 8 -15.24 -20.73 24.58
C ALA A 8 -14.32 -19.50 24.68
N LEU A 9 -13.49 -19.41 25.74
CA LEU A 9 -12.51 -18.34 25.90
C LEU A 9 -11.48 -18.32 24.76
N VAL A 10 -10.95 -19.49 24.38
CA VAL A 10 -9.99 -19.60 23.27
C VAL A 10 -10.61 -19.12 21.96
N LEU A 11 -11.83 -19.55 21.64
CA LEU A 11 -12.53 -19.12 20.42
C LEU A 11 -12.75 -17.61 20.38
N VAL A 12 -13.24 -17.01 21.49
CA VAL A 12 -13.43 -15.56 21.58
C VAL A 12 -12.11 -14.79 21.38
N THR A 13 -11.01 -15.28 21.93
CA THR A 13 -9.70 -14.63 21.73
C THR A 13 -9.18 -14.76 20.30
N VAL A 14 -9.42 -15.89 19.62
CA VAL A 14 -9.02 -16.10 18.23
C VAL A 14 -9.82 -15.19 17.30
N ASP A 15 -11.14 -15.12 17.48
CA ASP A 15 -12.02 -14.26 16.70
C ASP A 15 -11.67 -12.78 16.86
N ALA A 16 -11.34 -12.34 18.08
CA ALA A 16 -10.91 -10.96 18.36
C ALA A 16 -9.56 -10.61 17.69
N VAL A 17 -8.62 -11.55 17.62
CA VAL A 17 -7.32 -11.34 16.96
C VAL A 17 -7.48 -11.31 15.43
N LEU A 18 -8.33 -12.18 14.87
CA LEU A 18 -8.60 -12.22 13.43
C LEU A 18 -9.42 -11.02 12.94
N SER A 19 -10.33 -10.51 13.78
CA SER A 19 -11.21 -9.38 13.46
C SER A 19 -10.59 -8.02 13.79
N ALA A 20 -9.44 -8.00 14.47
CA ALA A 20 -8.72 -6.77 14.71
C ALA A 20 -8.22 -6.24 13.35
N PRO A 21 -8.65 -5.03 12.92
CA PRO A 21 -8.05 -4.41 11.75
C PRO A 21 -6.56 -4.33 12.03
N SER A 22 -5.78 -4.84 11.08
CA SER A 22 -4.35 -4.91 11.26
C SER A 22 -3.85 -3.47 11.42
N TRP A 23 -2.96 -3.21 12.38
CA TRP A 23 -2.56 -1.84 12.76
C TRP A 23 -1.82 -1.06 11.66
N TRP A 24 -1.75 -1.59 10.45
CA TRP A 24 -1.12 -1.02 9.25
C TRP A 24 -2.12 -0.61 8.16
N GLU A 25 -3.42 -0.88 8.34
CA GLU A 25 -4.45 -0.40 7.42
C GLU A 25 -4.88 1.02 7.81
N PRO A 26 -4.59 2.05 6.98
CA PRO A 26 -5.10 3.39 7.22
C PRO A 26 -6.63 3.34 7.20
N SER A 27 -7.25 3.99 8.18
CA SER A 27 -8.71 4.04 8.32
C SER A 27 -9.40 4.72 7.12
N SER A 28 -8.67 5.53 6.35
CA SER A 28 -9.06 6.03 5.03
C SER A 28 -7.85 6.59 4.28
N CYS A 29 -7.93 6.63 2.94
CA CYS A 29 -6.99 7.34 2.08
C CYS A 29 -7.49 8.76 1.75
N GLY A 30 -6.60 9.63 1.26
CA GLY A 30 -7.00 10.95 0.77
C GLY A 30 -7.98 10.88 -0.40
N SER A 31 -8.66 11.98 -0.71
CA SER A 31 -9.73 12.06 -1.72
C SER A 31 -9.35 11.46 -3.08
N ASP A 32 -8.10 11.69 -3.51
CA ASP A 32 -7.55 11.28 -4.80
C ASP A 32 -6.63 10.06 -4.71
N GLU A 33 -6.71 9.33 -3.61
CA GLU A 33 -5.93 8.13 -3.34
C GLU A 33 -6.84 6.90 -3.18
N VAL A 34 -6.27 5.74 -3.43
CA VAL A 34 -6.91 4.43 -3.27
C VAL A 34 -5.97 3.54 -2.49
N TYR A 35 -6.51 2.86 -1.48
CA TYR A 35 -5.76 1.84 -0.77
C TYR A 35 -5.55 0.65 -1.69
N LYS A 36 -4.30 0.31 -1.97
CA LYS A 36 -3.97 -0.83 -2.81
C LYS A 36 -2.69 -1.49 -2.33
N THR A 37 -2.53 -2.73 -2.76
CA THR A 37 -1.27 -3.45 -2.65
C THR A 37 -0.49 -3.23 -3.94
N ALA A 38 0.77 -2.80 -3.81
CA ALA A 38 1.71 -2.72 -4.92
C ALA A 38 2.83 -3.74 -4.69
N GLY A 39 3.13 -4.51 -5.73
CA GLY A 39 4.36 -5.27 -5.82
C GLY A 39 5.57 -4.35 -5.99
N PRO A 40 6.78 -4.81 -5.64
CA PRO A 40 7.99 -3.99 -5.72
C PRO A 40 8.51 -3.83 -7.16
N CYS A 41 7.86 -4.51 -8.12
CA CYS A 41 8.07 -4.35 -9.55
C CYS A 41 6.88 -3.74 -10.28
N ASP A 42 5.84 -3.34 -9.54
CA ASP A 42 4.80 -2.52 -10.14
C ASP A 42 5.42 -1.16 -10.48
N PRO A 43 5.20 -0.65 -11.70
CA PRO A 43 5.67 0.67 -12.03
C PRO A 43 5.00 1.66 -11.08
N VAL A 44 5.82 2.39 -10.32
CA VAL A 44 5.38 3.48 -9.44
C VAL A 44 5.00 4.66 -10.33
N GLU A 45 3.88 4.53 -11.04
CA GLU A 45 3.33 5.56 -11.93
C GLU A 45 2.64 6.68 -11.13
N ASP A 46 2.52 6.55 -9.81
CA ASP A 46 1.88 7.53 -8.94
C ASP A 46 2.85 8.63 -8.47
N VAL A 47 3.99 8.84 -9.13
CA VAL A 47 4.96 9.90 -8.80
C VAL A 47 5.29 10.72 -10.04
N CYS A 48 5.39 12.03 -9.89
CA CYS A 48 5.64 12.95 -10.99
C CYS A 48 6.87 12.54 -11.84
N PRO A 49 6.80 12.63 -13.19
CA PRO A 49 7.86 12.13 -14.07
C PRO A 49 9.25 12.71 -13.80
N ALA A 50 9.35 13.99 -13.43
CA ALA A 50 10.61 14.66 -13.10
C ALA A 50 11.27 14.13 -11.82
N THR A 51 10.47 13.60 -10.90
CA THR A 51 10.91 13.03 -9.61
C THR A 51 10.88 11.51 -9.61
N ARG A 52 10.45 10.90 -10.74
CA ARG A 52 10.52 9.46 -10.93
C ARG A 52 11.98 9.05 -10.72
N PRO A 53 12.24 8.02 -9.89
CA PRO A 53 13.59 7.51 -9.76
C PRO A 53 14.11 7.20 -11.17
N THR A 54 15.22 7.81 -11.57
CA THR A 54 15.87 7.65 -12.89
C THR A 54 16.43 6.25 -13.12
N MET A 55 16.01 5.26 -12.33
CA MET A 55 16.28 3.85 -12.57
C MET A 55 15.49 3.32 -13.77
N HIS A 56 15.63 3.99 -14.92
CA HIS A 56 15.84 3.27 -16.15
C HIS A 56 17.24 2.66 -16.05
N MET A 57 17.35 1.46 -15.47
CA MET A 57 18.53 0.64 -15.71
C MET A 57 18.55 0.35 -17.22
N PRO A 58 19.54 0.84 -17.99
CA PRO A 58 19.66 0.49 -19.39
C PRO A 58 20.14 -0.96 -19.43
N GLY A 59 19.34 -1.86 -20.01
CA GLY A 59 19.70 -3.28 -20.18
C GLY A 59 18.94 -4.27 -19.26
N PRO A 60 19.21 -5.58 -19.37
CA PRO A 60 18.39 -6.66 -18.80
C PRO A 60 18.36 -6.74 -17.27
N TYR A 61 18.96 -5.78 -16.57
CA TYR A 61 18.87 -5.63 -15.12
C TYR A 61 17.52 -4.99 -14.75
N ARG A 62 16.46 -5.81 -14.76
CA ARG A 62 15.31 -5.53 -13.89
C ARG A 62 15.86 -5.54 -12.46
N ARG A 63 15.55 -4.52 -11.64
CA ARG A 63 15.79 -4.64 -10.20
C ARG A 63 15.23 -5.98 -9.74
N PRO A 64 15.94 -6.77 -8.91
CA PRO A 64 15.35 -7.99 -8.38
C PRO A 64 14.05 -7.59 -7.69
N CYS A 65 12.93 -8.04 -8.27
CA CYS A 65 11.62 -7.89 -7.65
C CYS A 65 11.70 -8.66 -6.35
N THR A 66 11.80 -7.96 -5.22
CA THR A 66 11.67 -8.65 -3.94
C THR A 66 10.26 -9.25 -3.88
N HIS A 67 10.02 -10.32 -3.13
CA HIS A 67 8.64 -10.82 -2.97
C HIS A 67 7.88 -10.04 -1.89
N GLN A 68 8.27 -8.79 -1.64
CA GLN A 68 7.72 -7.94 -0.60
C GLN A 68 6.56 -7.13 -1.17
N LEU A 69 5.36 -7.31 -0.61
CA LEU A 69 4.21 -6.49 -0.94
C LEU A 69 4.26 -5.18 -0.15
N ILE A 70 4.01 -4.07 -0.83
CA ILE A 70 3.88 -2.75 -0.24
C ILE A 70 2.40 -2.43 -0.16
N PHE A 71 1.92 -2.08 1.02
CA PHE A 71 0.54 -1.68 1.24
C PHE A 71 0.47 -0.20 1.56
N GLY A 72 -0.49 0.51 0.98
CA GLY A 72 -0.62 1.94 1.24
C GLY A 72 -1.65 2.63 0.37
N CYS A 73 -1.75 3.95 0.56
CA CYS A 73 -2.54 4.83 -0.27
C CYS A 73 -1.70 5.29 -1.47
N PHE A 74 -2.25 5.11 -2.66
CA PHE A 74 -1.62 5.51 -3.92
C PHE A 74 -2.57 6.37 -4.72
N CYS A 75 -2.04 7.27 -5.54
CA CYS A 75 -2.87 8.11 -6.40
C CYS A 75 -3.77 7.27 -7.31
N ARG A 76 -4.99 7.77 -7.55
CA ARG A 76 -5.89 7.24 -8.57
C ARG A 76 -5.20 7.26 -9.95
N LYS A 77 -5.65 6.37 -10.83
CA LYS A 77 -5.10 6.26 -12.20
C LYS A 77 -5.16 7.62 -12.91
N GLY A 78 -4.04 8.02 -13.50
CA GLY A 78 -3.90 9.31 -14.21
C GLY A 78 -3.48 10.50 -13.34
N LEU A 79 -3.35 10.29 -12.02
CA LEU A 79 -2.80 11.28 -11.10
C LEU A 79 -1.41 10.85 -10.61
N TYR A 80 -0.58 11.86 -10.34
CA TYR A 80 0.81 11.72 -9.93
C TYR A 80 1.03 12.49 -8.64
N ARG A 81 1.81 11.93 -7.73
CA ARG A 81 2.13 12.56 -6.46
C ARG A 81 3.20 13.60 -6.68
N ARG A 82 2.81 14.86 -6.50
CA ARG A 82 3.70 16.01 -6.50
C ARG A 82 4.56 15.98 -5.24
N GLU A 83 5.86 16.21 -5.38
CA GLU A 83 6.78 16.14 -4.24
C GLU A 83 6.57 17.28 -3.24
N SER A 84 6.24 18.48 -3.72
CA SER A 84 6.17 19.70 -2.89
C SER A 84 5.08 19.67 -1.82
N ASP A 85 3.90 19.14 -2.14
CA ASP A 85 2.72 19.12 -1.24
C ASP A 85 2.13 17.72 -1.05
N ARG A 86 2.74 16.70 -1.66
CA ARG A 86 2.31 15.29 -1.62
C ARG A 86 0.91 15.04 -2.18
N LYS A 87 0.32 16.00 -2.90
CA LYS A 87 -1.00 15.84 -3.52
C LYS A 87 -0.92 15.02 -4.81
N CYS A 88 -1.98 14.27 -5.08
CA CYS A 88 -2.19 13.60 -6.36
C CYS A 88 -2.76 14.61 -7.35
N VAL A 89 -2.00 14.91 -8.41
CA VAL A 89 -2.33 15.93 -9.40
C VAL A 89 -2.20 15.38 -10.83
N PRO A 90 -2.88 15.97 -11.81
CA PRO A 90 -2.64 15.70 -13.23
C PRO A 90 -1.17 15.94 -13.64
N VAL A 91 -0.70 15.29 -14.70
CA VAL A 91 0.72 15.35 -15.13
C VAL A 91 1.20 16.74 -15.54
N ASP A 92 0.30 17.59 -16.06
CA ASP A 92 0.54 19.00 -16.39
C ASP A 92 0.71 19.90 -15.15
N GLN A 93 0.37 19.35 -13.97
CA GLN A 93 0.52 19.99 -12.67
C GLN A 93 1.60 19.32 -11.82
N CYS A 94 2.32 18.34 -12.39
CA CYS A 94 3.68 18.09 -11.97
C CYS A 94 4.56 19.28 -12.40
#